data_AF-D3UX20-F1
#
_entry.id   AF-D3UX20-F1
#
_cell.length_a   1.000
_cell.length_b   1.000
_cell.length_c   1.000
_cell.angle_alpha   90.00
_cell.angle_beta   90.00
_cell.angle_gamma   90.00
#
_symmetry.space_group_name_H-M   'P 1'
#
loop_
_entity.id
_entity.type
_entity.pdbx_description
1 polymer ?
#
loop_
_entity_poly.entity_id
_entity_poly.type
_entity_poly.pdbx_seq_one_letter_code
_entity_poly.pdbx_strand_id
1 'polypeptide(L)' 'MIAHVFDYRTKKTLMRLLALLTPFNIIIYMTDGWQSYEKALAGKLHVASKRYTQRIDK' A
#
# COMPACT_ATOMS: atom_id res chain seq x y z
N MET A 1 -2.48 10.38 -9.33
CA MET A 1 -2.29 11.01 -8.00
C MET A 1 -3.39 10.52 -7.05
N ILE A 2 -3.20 9.38 -6.35
CA ILE A 2 -4.19 8.77 -5.42
C ILE A 2 -3.67 8.74 -3.98
N ALA A 3 -2.37 9.00 -3.76
CA ALA A 3 -1.73 8.90 -2.45
C ALA A 3 -2.27 9.87 -1.39
N HIS A 4 -2.96 10.94 -1.81
CA HIS A 4 -3.47 11.98 -0.92
C HIS A 4 -4.89 11.70 -0.36
N VAL A 5 -5.54 10.63 -0.81
CA VAL A 5 -6.91 10.26 -0.41
C VAL A 5 -6.93 9.47 0.91
N PHE A 6 -5.78 8.91 1.29
CA PHE A 6 -5.63 8.19 2.55
C PHE A 6 -4.96 9.12 3.57
N ASP A 7 -5.63 9.25 4.73
CA ASP A 7 -5.24 9.98 5.95
C ASP A 7 -3.79 9.65 6.41
N TYR A 8 -3.37 10.13 7.59
CA TYR A 8 -2.10 9.76 8.21
C TYR A 8 -1.84 8.25 8.10
N ARG A 9 -0.58 7.91 7.88
CA ARG A 9 -0.04 6.55 7.72
C ARG A 9 -0.22 5.74 9.01
N THR A 10 -1.46 5.30 9.24
CA THR A 10 -1.91 4.56 10.43
C THR A 10 -2.46 3.20 10.03
N LYS A 11 -2.44 2.25 10.97
CA LYS A 11 -2.97 0.89 10.76
C LYS A 11 -4.45 0.87 10.37
N LYS A 12 -5.26 1.80 10.92
CA LYS A 12 -6.69 1.92 10.62
C LYS A 12 -6.95 2.31 9.17
N THR A 13 -6.20 3.28 8.65
CA THR A 13 -6.28 3.72 7.26
C THR A 13 -5.84 2.60 6.31
N LEU A 14 -4.80 1.85 6.67
CA LEU A 14 -4.35 0.69 5.90
C LEU A 14 -5.43 -0.40 5.77
N MET A 15 -6.10 -0.75 6.87
CA MET A 15 -7.17 -1.76 6.84
C MET A 15 -8.36 -1.33 5.96
N ARG A 16 -8.73 -0.05 6.02
CA ARG A 16 -9.79 0.52 5.15
C ARG A 16 -9.40 0.45 3.67
N LEU A 17 -8.17 0.82 3.34
CA LEU A 17 -7.64 0.70 1.97
C LEU A 17 -7.71 -0.76 1.50
N LEU A 18 -7.24 -1.72 2.29
CA LEU A 18 -7.27 -3.13 1.89
C LEU A 18 -8.70 -3.65 1.67
N ALA A 19 -9.66 -3.23 2.51
CA ALA A 19 -11.07 -3.59 2.34
C ALA A 19 -11.65 -3.07 1.01
N LEU A 20 -11.32 -1.83 0.62
CA LEU A 20 -11.73 -1.26 -0.66
C LEU A 20 -11.09 -1.95 -1.86
N LEU A 21 -9.90 -2.53 -1.67
CA LEU A 21 -9.18 -3.25 -2.72
C LEU A 21 -9.59 -4.72 -2.85
N THR A 22 -10.32 -5.28 -1.87
CA THR A 22 -10.80 -6.68 -1.87
C THR A 22 -11.49 -7.10 -3.18
N PRO A 23 -12.44 -6.35 -3.78
CA PRO A 23 -13.13 -6.78 -4.99
C PRO A 23 -12.26 -6.80 -6.27
N PHE A 24 -11.09 -6.16 -6.25
CA PHE A 24 -10.23 -6.03 -7.44
C PHE A 24 -9.29 -7.22 -7.65
N ASN A 25 -9.35 -8.25 -6.81
CA ASN A 25 -8.52 -9.46 -6.86
C ASN A 25 -7.02 -9.16 -7.08
N ILE A 26 -6.49 -8.16 -6.38
CA ILE A 26 -5.11 -7.70 -6.54
C ILE A 26 -4.14 -8.76 -6.03
N ILE A 27 -3.27 -9.21 -6.93
CA ILE A 27 -2.32 -10.31 -6.70
C ILE A 27 -0.97 -9.78 -6.24
N ILE A 28 -0.55 -8.60 -6.73
CA ILE A 28 0.75 -7.99 -6.44
C ILE A 28 0.57 -6.59 -5.84
N TYR A 29 1.22 -6.36 -4.71
CA TYR A 29 1.27 -5.05 -4.06
C TYR A 29 2.70 -4.51 -4.16
N MET A 30 2.83 -3.30 -4.72
CA MET A 30 4.09 -2.55 -4.77
C MET A 30 4.02 -1.47 -3.69
N THR A 31 4.81 -1.58 -2.63
CA THR A 31 4.82 -0.57 -1.56
C THR A 31 6.23 -0.09 -1.23
N ASP A 32 6.34 0.99 -0.49
CA ASP A 32 7.58 1.68 -0.13
C ASP A 32 8.30 1.08 1.10
N GLY A 33 7.92 -0.13 1.54
CA GLY A 33 8.62 -0.87 2.58
C GLY A 33 8.17 -0.58 4.02
N TRP A 34 6.93 -0.11 4.24
CA TRP A 34 6.41 -0.03 5.60
C TRP A 34 6.21 -1.41 6.23
N GLN A 35 6.70 -1.57 7.46
CA GLN A 35 6.50 -2.81 8.22
C GLN A 35 5.01 -3.18 8.44
N SER A 36 4.10 -2.19 8.43
CA SER A 36 2.65 -2.48 8.55
C SER A 36 2.08 -3.18 7.32
N TYR A 37 2.65 -2.97 6.12
CA TYR A 37 2.25 -3.68 4.91
C TYR A 37 2.66 -5.14 4.97
N GLU A 38 3.87 -5.44 5.46
CA GLU A 38 4.37 -6.82 5.55
C GLU A 38 3.45 -7.71 6.38
N LYS A 39 2.95 -7.19 7.51
CA LYS A 39 2.02 -7.92 8.37
C LYS A 39 0.62 -8.05 7.77
N ALA A 40 0.13 -7.00 7.10
CA ALA A 40 -1.23 -6.96 6.58
C ALA A 40 -1.40 -7.68 5.22
N LEU A 41 -0.31 -7.84 4.47
CA LEU A 41 -0.25 -8.48 3.15
C LEU A 41 0.42 -9.86 3.20
N ALA A 42 0.59 -10.44 4.40
CA ALA A 42 1.14 -11.78 4.56
C ALA A 42 0.38 -12.79 3.68
N GLY A 43 1.10 -13.52 2.83
CA GLY A 43 0.55 -14.48 1.87
C GLY A 43 0.18 -13.92 0.50
N LYS A 44 0.31 -12.60 0.26
CA LYS A 44 0.20 -11.98 -1.07
C LYS A 44 1.59 -11.63 -1.60
N LEU A 45 1.75 -11.56 -2.93
CA LEU A 45 2.99 -11.09 -3.54
C LEU A 45 3.18 -9.61 -3.20
N HIS A 46 4.09 -9.34 -2.28
CA HIS A 46 4.42 -7.99 -1.82
C HIS A 46 5.86 -7.69 -2.20
N VAL A 47 6.04 -6.65 -3.01
CA VAL A 47 7.36 -6.16 -3.42
C VAL A 47 7.57 -4.80 -2.78
N ALA A 48 8.49 -4.73 -1.83
CA ALA A 48 8.95 -3.47 -1.26
C ALA A 48 10.00 -2.84 -2.20
N SER A 49 9.63 -1.78 -2.92
CA SER A 49 10.57 -1.07 -3.79
C SER A 49 10.18 0.38 -3.99
N LYS A 50 11.17 1.27 -3.93
CA LYS A 50 11.03 2.68 -4.35
C LYS A 50 11.23 2.87 -5.86
N ARG A 51 11.51 1.81 -6.62
CA ARG A 51 11.83 1.89 -8.06
C ARG A 51 10.67 2.39 -8.90
N TYR A 52 9.43 2.19 -8.44
CA TYR A 52 8.20 2.62 -9.11
C TYR A 52 7.47 3.74 -8.39
N THR A 53 8.06 4.29 -7.31
CA THR A 53 7.46 5.44 -6.64
C THR A 53 7.84 6.71 -7.39
N GLN A 54 6.84 7.47 -7.82
CA GLN A 54 7.05 8.79 -8.39
C GLN A 54 7.74 9.68 -7.34
N ARG A 55 8.96 10.16 -7.64
CA ARG A 55 9.55 11.26 -6.88
C ARG A 55 8.78 12.52 -7.25
N ILE A 56 8.07 13.07 -6.28
CA ILE A 56 7.48 14.39 -6.41
C ILE A 56 8.55 15.32 -5.84
N ASP A 57 9.38 15.87 -6.73
CA ASP A 57 10.23 17.00 -6.35
C ASP A 57 9.32 18.19 -6.03
N LYS A 58 9.67 18.91 -4.96
CA LYS A 58 8.94 20.08 -4.48
C LYS A 58 9.48 21.33 -5.17
#